data_AF-A0A243AWG3-F1
#
_entry.id   AF-A0A243AWG3-F1
#
_cell.length_a   1.000
_cell.length_b   1.000
_cell.length_c   1.000
_cell.angle_alpha   90.00
_cell.angle_beta   90.00
_cell.angle_gamma   90.00
#
_symmetry.space_group_name_H-M   'P 1'
#
loop_
_entity.id
_entity.type
_entity.pdbx_description
1 polymer ?
#
loop_
_entity_poly.entity_id
_entity_poly.type
_entity_poly.pdbx_seq_one_letter_code
_entity_poly.pdbx_strand_id
1 'polypeptide(L)' 'MIENQKNELSYLVKKYGFCHQKVIDFSQNLDLLIYEAMEKYRLDKKIKIKKESF' A
#
# COMPACT_ATOMS: atom_id res chain seq x y z
N MET A 1 0.10 -7.75 6.63
CA MET A 1 1.27 -6.93 6.26
C MET A 1 0.94 -5.45 6.14
N ILE A 2 0.03 -5.03 5.25
CA ILE A 2 -0.36 -3.61 5.10
C ILE A 2 -0.98 -3.02 6.38
N GLU A 3 -1.75 -3.81 7.13
CA GLU A 3 -2.37 -3.38 8.39
C GLU A 3 -1.33 -3.02 9.47
N ASN A 4 -0.26 -3.82 9.60
CA ASN A 4 0.84 -3.51 10.52
C ASN A 4 1.56 -2.22 10.11
N GLN A 5 1.81 -2.02 8.82
CA GLN A 5 2.44 -0.80 8.33
C GLN A 5 1.57 0.44 8.57
N LYS A 6 0.24 0.33 8.46
CA LYS A 6 -0.68 1.42 8.84
C LYS A 6 -0.58 1.77 10.33
N ASN A 7 -0.55 0.76 11.20
CA ASN A 7 -0.42 0.97 12.63
C ASN A 7 0.94 1.61 12.98
N GLU A 8 1.99 1.19 12.29
CA GLU A 8 3.34 1.71 12.46
C GLU A 8 3.46 3.16 11.96
N LEU A 9 2.86 3.50 10.81
CA LEU A 9 2.75 4.88 10.34
C LEU A 9 1.98 5.75 11.34
N SER A 10 0.87 5.25 11.91
CA SER A 10 0.12 5.98 12.94
C SER A 10 0.97 6.25 14.19
N TYR A 11 1.77 5.26 14.61
CA TYR A 11 2.72 5.43 15.71
C TYR A 11 3.80 6.47 15.38
N LEU A 12 4.38 6.42 14.17
CA LEU A 12 5.42 7.36 13.75
C LEU A 12 4.88 8.80 13.63
N VAL A 13 3.66 8.99 13.12
CA VAL A 13 2.98 10.29 13.08
C VAL A 13 2.77 10.84 14.50
N LYS A 14 2.34 10.00 15.46
CA LYS A 14 2.17 10.41 16.86
C LYS A 14 3.49 10.75 17.55
N LYS A 15 4.56 10.03 17.23
CA LYS A 15 5.88 10.18 17.87
C LYS A 15 6.69 11.36 17.32
N TYR A 16 6.69 11.54 16.01
CA TYR A 16 7.58 12.49 15.33
C TYR A 16 6.84 13.65 14.66
N GLY A 17 5.52 13.53 14.47
CA GLY A 17 4.72 14.49 13.73
C GLY A 17 4.61 14.15 12.25
N PHE A 18 3.53 14.62 11.62
CA PHE A 18 3.20 14.30 10.23
C PHE A 18 4.26 14.78 9.22
N CYS A 19 4.87 15.95 9.46
CA CYS A 19 5.85 16.54 8.55
C CYS A 19 7.29 16.01 8.74
N HIS A 20 7.48 15.01 9.61
CA HIS A 20 8.82 14.46 9.82
C HIS A 20 9.25 13.65 8.60
N GLN A 21 10.46 13.88 8.09
CA GLN A 21 10.97 13.22 6.87
C GLN A 21 10.78 11.69 6.91
N LYS A 22 11.13 11.04 8.04
CA LYS A 22 10.89 9.59 8.23
C LYS A 22 9.43 9.15 8.05
N VAL A 23 8.47 9.96 8.50
CA VAL A 23 7.04 9.66 8.37
C VAL A 23 6.62 9.77 6.90
N ILE A 24 7.14 10.79 6.20
CA ILE A 24 6.91 11.01 4.78
C ILE A 24 7.48 9.84 3.96
N ASP A 25 8.76 9.51 4.18
CA ASP A 25 9.43 8.41 3.47
C ASP A 25 8.72 7.07 3.72
N PHE A 26 8.28 6.82 4.97
CA PHE A 26 7.52 5.63 5.31
C PHE A 26 6.14 5.61 4.65
N SER A 27 5.44 6.74 4.62
CA SER A 27 4.14 6.86 3.95
C SER A 27 4.27 6.57 2.46
N GLN A 28 5.27 7.14 1.78
CA GLN A 28 5.51 6.94 0.36
C GLN A 28 5.80 5.47 0.03
N ASN A 29 6.59 4.79 0.87
CA ASN A 29 6.83 3.35 0.70
C ASN A 29 5.55 2.53 0.90
N LEU A 30 4.70 2.90 1.87
CA LEU A 30 3.43 2.24 2.08
C LEU A 30 2.47 2.44 0.89
N ASP A 31 2.42 3.65 0.33
CA ASP A 31 1.63 3.96 -0.86
C ASP A 31 2.10 3.16 -2.08
N LEU A 32 3.42 2.99 -2.27
CA LEU A 32 3.97 2.16 -3.35
C LEU A 32 3.53 0.69 -3.21
N LEU A 33 3.63 0.12 -2.01
CA LEU A 33 3.21 -1.26 -1.74
C LEU A 33 1.70 -1.45 -2.00
N ILE A 34 0.88 -0.48 -1.63
CA ILE A 34 -0.55 -0.47 -1.91
C ILE A 34 -0.80 -0.42 -3.42
N TYR A 35 -0.05 0.42 -4.14
CA TYR A 35 -0.15 0.53 -5.59
C TYR A 35 0.20 -0.79 -6.29
N GLU A 36 1.33 -1.40 -5.95
CA GLU A 36 1.75 -2.69 -6.51
C GLU A 36 0.72 -3.80 -6.22
N ALA A 37 0.17 -3.82 -5.00
CA ALA A 37 -0.86 -4.80 -4.63
C ALA A 37 -2.15 -4.60 -5.45
N MET A 38 -2.59 -3.35 -5.63
CA MET A 38 -3.74 -3.02 -6.47
C MET A 38 -3.49 -3.36 -7.94
N GLU A 39 -2.28 -3.12 -8.44
CA GLU A 39 -1.92 -3.45 -9.82
C GLU A 39 -1.96 -4.95 -10.08
N LYS A 40 -1.36 -5.76 -9.18
CA LYS A 40 -1.44 -7.23 -9.23
C LYS A 40 -2.88 -7.71 -9.22
N TYR A 41 -3.70 -7.20 -8.30
CA TYR A 41 -5.12 -7.52 -8.23
C TYR A 41 -5.86 -7.18 -9.54
N ARG A 42 -5.52 -6.05 -10.18
CA ARG A 42 -6.11 -5.64 -11.46
C ARG A 42 -5.70 -6.57 -12.60
N LEU A 43 -4.45 -7.03 -12.62
CA LEU A 43 -3.95 -7.99 -13.60
C LEU A 43 -4.60 -9.37 -13.42
N ASP A 44 -4.68 -9.86 -12.18
CA ASP A 44 -5.35 -11.11 -11.86
C ASP A 44 -6.83 -11.09 -12.26
N LYS A 45 -7.52 -9.96 -12.03
CA LYS A 45 -8.91 -9.77 -12.45
C LYS A 45 -9.06 -9.82 -13.97
N LYS A 46 -8.15 -9.20 -14.73
CA LYS A 46 -8.16 -9.25 -16.20
C LYS A 46 -7.93 -10.67 -16.73
N ILE A 47 -7.04 -11.44 -16.09
CA ILE A 47 -6.75 -12.83 -16.47
C ILE A 47 -7.97 -13.72 -16.21
N LYS A 48 -8.65 -13.56 -15.07
CA LYS A 48 -9.91 -14.27 -14.76
C LYS A 48 -11.01 -14.00 -15.78
N ILE A 49 -11.27 -12.72 -16.10
CA ILE A 49 -12.29 -12.33 -17.08
C ILE A 49 -11.99 -12.95 -18.46
N LYS A 50 -10.72 -12.98 -18.88
CA LYS A 50 -10.31 -13.64 -20.13
C LYS A 50 -10.53 -15.15 -20.11
N LYS A 51 -10.42 -15.81 -18.97
CA LYS A 51 -10.62 -17.27 -18.82
C LYS A 51 -12.09 -17.68 -18.78
N GLU A 52 -12.98 -16.82 -18.29
CA GLU A 52 -14.44 -17.06 -18.27
C GLU A 52 -15.14 -16.70 -19.59
N SER A 53 -14.44 -16.06 -20.53
CA SER A 53 -14.98 -15.67 -21.84
C SER A 53 -14.72 -16.69 -22.96
N PHE A 54 -14.22 -17.88 -22.63
CA PHE A 54 -13.92 -18.98 -23.56
C PHE A 54 -14.75 -20.23 -23.25
#